data_AF-A0A7S2GIL0-F1
#
_entry.id   AF-A0A7S2GIL0-F1
#
_cell.length_a   1.000
_cell.length_b   1.000
_cell.length_c   1.000
_cell.angle_alpha   90.00
_cell.angle_beta   90.00
_cell.angle_gamma   90.00
#
_symmetry.space_group_name_H-M   'P 1'
#
loop_
_entity.id
_entity.type
_entity.pdbx_description
1 polymer ?
#
loop_
_entity_poly.entity_id
_entity_poly.type
_entity_poly.pdbx_seq_one_letter_code
_entity_poly.pdbx_strand_id
1 'polypeptide(L)'
;FNQFGSLVCLAGFGNLAGEVDFFGRVDGDKCDFIRVSSCTANCTVSAEWAPDGRHFLTSVLAPRMRVDNGASIWTALSGTKVSGMDFEELYDTQWRPEPPNSLRFLDVSFEEVVAASKELANKGAADGGAPKRQAYRPPKARGEGASTV
;
A
#
# COMPACT_ATOMS: atom_id res chain seq x y z
N PHE A 1 13.20 -3.51 -1.00
CA PHE A 1 13.27 -3.59 -2.47
C PHE A 1 12.63 -4.88 -2.91
N ASN A 2 12.06 -4.92 -4.12
CA ASN A 2 11.81 -6.20 -4.79
C ASN A 2 13.15 -6.87 -5.15
N GLN A 3 13.12 -8.13 -5.58
CA GLN A 3 14.35 -8.88 -5.87
C GLN A 3 15.19 -8.30 -7.03
N PHE A 4 14.56 -7.53 -7.92
CA PHE A 4 15.22 -6.94 -9.09
C PHE A 4 15.81 -5.54 -8.82
N GLY A 5 15.39 -4.89 -7.73
CA GLY A 5 15.83 -3.54 -7.36
C GLY A 5 15.10 -2.41 -8.08
N SER A 6 14.15 -2.70 -8.96
CA SER A 6 13.34 -1.71 -9.69
C SER A 6 12.25 -1.07 -8.84
N LEU A 7 11.73 -1.78 -7.83
CA LEU A 7 10.67 -1.30 -6.96
C LEU A 7 11.12 -1.30 -5.49
N VAL A 8 10.66 -0.29 -4.76
CA VAL A 8 10.83 -0.19 -3.30
C VAL A 8 9.49 0.15 -2.65
N CYS A 9 9.28 -0.41 -1.47
CA CYS A 9 8.11 -0.19 -0.64
C CYS A 9 8.58 0.54 0.63
N LEU A 10 7.93 1.65 0.96
CA LEU A 10 8.06 2.34 2.24
C LEU A 10 6.73 2.18 2.98
N ALA A 11 6.77 1.59 4.16
CA ALA A 11 5.55 1.25 4.89
C ALA A 11 5.67 1.53 6.39
N GLY A 12 4.54 1.90 6.99
CA GLY A 12 4.40 2.10 8.42
C GLY A 12 3.50 1.04 9.06
N PHE A 13 4.10 0.02 9.67
CA PHE A 13 3.39 -1.09 10.33
C PHE A 13 3.41 -1.02 11.85
N GLY A 14 2.69 -1.95 12.51
CA GLY A 14 2.61 -2.02 13.97
C GLY A 14 1.70 -0.94 14.56
N ASN A 15 2.29 0.05 15.23
CA ASN A 15 1.54 1.16 15.86
C ASN A 15 1.17 2.28 14.86
N LEU A 16 1.62 2.16 13.61
CA LEU A 16 1.28 3.08 12.52
C LEU A 16 0.03 2.58 11.77
N ALA A 17 -0.58 3.46 10.99
CA ALA A 17 -1.87 3.19 10.33
C ALA A 17 -1.83 2.10 9.24
N GLY A 18 -0.66 1.57 8.90
CA GLY A 18 -0.52 0.59 7.82
C GLY A 18 -0.39 1.24 6.44
N GLU A 19 -0.03 2.52 6.35
CA GLU A 19 0.21 3.17 5.05
C GLU A 19 1.42 2.53 4.36
N VAL A 20 1.25 2.26 3.06
CA VAL A 20 2.24 1.65 2.20
C VAL A 20 2.35 2.50 0.94
N ASP A 21 3.53 3.02 0.67
CA ASP A 21 3.87 3.71 -0.58
C ASP A 21 4.86 2.87 -1.39
N PHE A 22 4.54 2.69 -2.67
CA PHE A 22 5.41 2.03 -3.63
C PHE A 22 6.07 3.05 -4.53
N PHE A 23 7.38 2.89 -4.71
CA PHE A 23 8.19 3.69 -5.61
C PHE A 23 8.87 2.81 -6.63
N GLY A 24 8.97 3.32 -7.86
CA GLY A 24 9.68 2.66 -8.95
C GLY A 24 10.85 3.48 -9.44
N ARG A 25 11.89 2.78 -9.87
CA ARG A 25 13.10 3.36 -10.46
C ARG A 25 12.79 3.85 -11.87
N VAL A 26 13.30 5.02 -12.25
CA VAL A 26 13.02 5.62 -13.57
C VAL A 26 14.14 5.41 -14.60
N ASP A 27 15.34 5.06 -14.14
CA ASP A 27 16.54 4.94 -14.96
C ASP A 27 17.51 3.93 -14.32
N GLY A 28 18.23 3.17 -15.14
CA GLY A 28 19.21 2.18 -14.70
C GLY A 28 20.51 2.79 -14.20
N ASP A 29 20.87 3.97 -14.70
CA ASP A 29 22.14 4.64 -14.36
C ASP A 29 22.00 5.57 -13.14
N LYS A 30 20.77 5.95 -12.80
CA LYS A 30 20.46 6.86 -11.68
C LYS A 30 19.77 6.14 -10.53
N CYS A 31 19.88 6.70 -9.33
CA CYS A 31 19.19 6.22 -8.13
C CYS A 31 17.87 6.95 -7.87
N ASP A 32 17.21 7.41 -8.94
CA ASP A 32 15.97 8.18 -8.83
C ASP A 32 14.76 7.24 -8.77
N PHE A 33 13.90 7.47 -7.77
CA PHE A 33 12.67 6.73 -7.55
C PHE A 33 11.48 7.68 -7.50
N ILE A 34 10.40 7.33 -8.20
CA ILE A 34 9.15 8.08 -8.20
C ILE A 34 8.04 7.24 -7.60
N ARG A 35 7.10 7.89 -6.88
CA ARG A 35 5.96 7.18 -6.32
C ARG A 35 5.04 6.70 -7.45
N VAL A 36 4.71 5.42 -7.43
CA VAL A 36 3.84 4.77 -8.42
C VAL A 36 2.47 4.44 -7.86
N SER A 37 2.38 4.11 -6.58
CA SER A 37 1.09 3.85 -5.94
C SER A 37 1.17 3.94 -4.41
N SER A 38 0.00 3.92 -3.79
CA SER A 38 -0.17 3.88 -2.34
C SER A 38 -1.33 2.93 -1.99
N CYS A 39 -1.23 2.24 -0.86
CA CYS A 39 -2.33 1.48 -0.27
C CYS A 39 -2.29 1.53 1.27
N THR A 40 -3.31 0.96 1.91
CA THR A 40 -3.37 0.88 3.37
C THR A 40 -3.62 -0.57 3.78
N ALA A 41 -2.67 -1.12 4.54
CA ALA A 41 -2.67 -2.46 5.09
C ALA A 41 -2.56 -2.41 6.61
N ASN A 42 -3.71 -2.19 7.27
CA ASN A 42 -3.82 -2.01 8.70
C ASN A 42 -3.34 -3.25 9.47
N CYS A 43 -2.76 -3.03 10.66
CA CYS A 43 -2.39 -4.10 11.59
C CYS A 43 -1.40 -5.14 11.03
N THR A 44 -0.74 -4.84 9.92
CA THR A 44 0.24 -5.74 9.30
C THR A 44 1.34 -6.11 10.30
N VAL A 45 1.57 -7.40 10.44
CA VAL A 45 2.60 -8.02 11.28
C VAL A 45 3.78 -8.49 10.42
N SER A 46 3.51 -9.05 9.25
CA SER A 46 4.51 -9.50 8.29
C SER A 46 4.21 -8.92 6.91
N ALA A 47 5.25 -8.58 6.15
CA ALA A 47 5.12 -8.13 4.78
C ALA A 47 6.34 -8.53 3.95
N GLU A 48 6.11 -8.98 2.71
CA GLU A 48 7.16 -9.44 1.82
C GLU A 48 6.81 -9.27 0.35
N TRP A 49 7.84 -9.11 -0.48
CA TRP A 49 7.71 -9.09 -1.92
C TRP A 49 7.51 -10.48 -2.48
N ALA A 50 6.63 -10.60 -3.47
CA ALA A 50 6.48 -11.83 -4.22
C ALA A 50 7.74 -12.13 -5.06
N PRO A 51 8.00 -13.41 -5.39
CA PRO A 51 9.06 -13.80 -6.31
C PRO A 51 8.89 -13.31 -7.74
N ASP A 52 7.78 -12.66 -8.09
CA ASP A 52 7.65 -11.98 -9.38
C ASP A 52 8.11 -10.51 -9.34
N GLY A 53 8.45 -10.00 -8.16
CA GLY A 53 8.87 -8.61 -7.94
C GLY A 53 7.81 -7.55 -8.23
N ARG A 54 6.55 -7.95 -8.46
CA ARG A 54 5.41 -7.08 -8.84
C ARG A 54 4.31 -7.07 -7.79
N HIS A 55 4.16 -8.16 -7.04
CA HIS A 55 3.18 -8.26 -5.96
C HIS A 55 3.81 -8.10 -4.58
N PHE A 56 3.00 -7.63 -3.64
CA PHE A 56 3.38 -7.42 -2.25
C PHE A 56 2.38 -8.10 -1.34
N LEU A 57 2.86 -8.91 -0.40
CA LEU A 57 2.05 -9.59 0.61
C LEU A 57 2.10 -8.79 1.90
N THR A 58 0.95 -8.64 2.55
CA THR A 58 0.83 -8.15 3.92
C THR A 58 -0.03 -9.11 4.72
N SER A 59 0.38 -9.43 5.94
CA SER A 59 -0.31 -10.41 6.77
C SER A 59 -0.47 -9.93 8.19
N VAL A 60 -1.64 -10.20 8.76
CA VAL A 60 -1.99 -9.98 10.16
C VAL A 60 -1.91 -11.33 10.86
N LEU A 61 -0.96 -11.48 11.78
CA LEU A 61 -0.58 -12.79 12.34
C LEU A 61 -0.83 -12.88 13.86
N ALA A 62 -1.32 -14.04 14.30
CA ALA A 62 -1.32 -14.48 15.70
C ALA A 62 0.09 -14.93 16.14
N PRO A 63 0.42 -14.82 17.45
CA PRO A 63 -0.38 -14.26 18.53
C PRO A 63 -0.27 -12.73 18.66
N ARG A 64 0.52 -12.08 17.79
CA ARG A 64 0.82 -10.64 17.86
C ARG A 64 -0.44 -9.79 17.70
N MET A 65 -1.30 -10.19 16.76
CA MET A 65 -2.65 -9.68 16.55
C MET A 65 -3.62 -10.84 16.80
N ARG A 66 -4.61 -10.64 17.67
CA ARG A 66 -5.59 -11.68 18.06
C ARG A 66 -6.94 -11.56 17.34
N VAL A 67 -7.05 -10.59 16.43
CA VAL A 67 -8.24 -10.29 15.63
C VAL A 67 -7.79 -9.94 14.22
N ASP A 68 -8.72 -10.02 13.27
CA ASP A 68 -8.52 -9.67 11.85
C ASP A 68 -7.31 -10.38 11.22
N ASN A 69 -7.04 -11.62 11.66
CA ASN A 69 -5.97 -12.43 11.10
C ASN A 69 -6.27 -12.74 9.63
N GLY A 70 -5.26 -12.60 8.78
CA GLY A 70 -5.50 -12.61 7.36
C GLY A 70 -4.27 -12.27 6.54
N ALA A 71 -4.34 -12.55 5.25
CA ALA A 71 -3.31 -12.21 4.28
C ALA A 71 -3.93 -11.42 3.12
N SER A 72 -3.24 -10.40 2.63
CA SER A 72 -3.68 -9.58 1.48
C SER A 72 -2.53 -9.42 0.50
N ILE A 73 -2.85 -9.59 -0.79
CA ILE A 73 -1.90 -9.44 -1.90
C ILE A 73 -2.24 -8.15 -2.65
N TRP A 74 -1.22 -7.32 -2.87
CA TRP A 74 -1.32 -6.02 -3.51
C TRP A 74 -0.47 -6.00 -4.78
N THR A 75 -0.94 -5.33 -5.83
CA THR A 75 -0.10 -5.03 -7.00
C THR A 75 0.66 -3.72 -6.75
N ALA A 76 2.00 -3.76 -6.77
CA ALA A 76 2.82 -2.62 -6.38
C ALA A 76 2.69 -1.41 -7.34
N LEU A 77 2.45 -1.65 -8.64
CA LEU A 77 2.30 -0.56 -9.61
C LEU A 77 0.98 0.20 -9.47
N SER A 78 -0.11 -0.46 -9.03
CA SER A 78 -1.43 0.16 -8.95
C SER A 78 -1.91 0.45 -7.52
N GLY A 79 -1.29 -0.20 -6.52
CA GLY A 79 -1.70 -0.16 -5.12
C GLY A 79 -2.99 -0.94 -4.84
N THR A 80 -3.52 -1.67 -5.81
CA THR A 80 -4.80 -2.36 -5.69
C THR A 80 -4.65 -3.71 -5.01
N LYS A 81 -5.60 -4.06 -4.13
CA LYS A 81 -5.72 -5.41 -3.55
C LYS A 81 -6.18 -6.39 -4.63
N VAL A 82 -5.37 -7.40 -4.92
CA VAL A 82 -5.65 -8.46 -5.89
C VAL A 82 -6.46 -9.58 -5.25
N SER A 83 -6.06 -9.96 -4.03
CA SER A 83 -6.67 -11.05 -3.31
C SER A 83 -6.51 -10.83 -1.81
N GLY A 84 -7.36 -11.47 -1.03
CA GLY A 84 -7.20 -11.58 0.41
C GLY A 84 -7.93 -12.79 0.95
N MET A 85 -7.45 -13.29 2.07
CA MET A 85 -8.06 -14.40 2.79
C MET A 85 -7.98 -14.12 4.28
N ASP A 86 -9.12 -14.28 4.94
CA ASP A 86 -9.26 -14.10 6.37
C ASP A 86 -9.19 -15.46 7.06
N PHE A 87 -8.67 -15.47 8.28
CA PHE A 87 -8.50 -16.65 9.11
C PHE A 87 -8.92 -16.32 10.54
N GLU A 88 -9.40 -17.33 11.26
CA GLU A 88 -9.62 -17.20 12.71
C GLU A 88 -8.29 -16.96 13.43
N GLU A 89 -7.28 -17.79 13.12
CA GLU A 89 -5.90 -17.62 13.56
C GLU A 89 -4.96 -17.90 12.39
N LEU A 90 -4.03 -16.97 12.15
CA LEU A 90 -3.00 -17.11 11.10
C LEU A 90 -1.63 -16.93 11.72
N TYR A 91 -0.80 -17.96 11.66
CA TYR A 91 0.49 -17.97 12.37
C TYR A 91 1.67 -17.54 11.49
N ASP A 92 1.61 -17.83 10.20
CA ASP A 92 2.65 -17.45 9.24
C ASP A 92 2.07 -17.40 7.82
N THR A 93 2.75 -16.66 6.96
CA THR A 93 2.48 -16.58 5.53
C THR A 93 3.78 -16.38 4.78
N GLN A 94 4.01 -17.19 3.75
CA GLN A 94 5.18 -17.04 2.90
C GLN A 94 4.81 -17.30 1.45
N TRP A 95 5.45 -16.57 0.53
CA TRP A 95 5.47 -16.95 -0.87
C TRP A 95 6.18 -18.27 -1.06
N ARG A 96 5.74 -19.04 -2.06
CA ARG A 96 6.50 -20.21 -2.51
C ARG A 96 7.89 -19.74 -2.96
N PRO A 97 8.99 -20.27 -2.39
CA PRO A 97 10.34 -19.89 -2.80
C PRO A 97 10.58 -20.22 -4.28
N GLU A 98 11.29 -19.34 -4.96
CA GLU A 98 11.71 -19.55 -6.34
C GLU A 98 13.09 -20.24 -6.38
N PRO A 99 13.32 -21.23 -7.27
CA PRO A 99 14.62 -21.85 -7.42
C PRO A 99 15.71 -20.84 -7.82
N PRO A 100 16.97 -21.07 -7.41
CA PRO A 100 18.09 -20.28 -7.91
C PRO A 100 18.12 -20.29 -9.45
N ASN A 101 18.38 -19.13 -10.05
CA ASN A 101 18.45 -18.92 -11.51
C ASN A 101 17.14 -19.15 -12.29
N SER A 102 15.98 -19.10 -11.63
CA SER A 102 14.72 -19.07 -12.38
C SER A 102 14.61 -17.80 -13.22
N LEU A 103 14.27 -17.98 -14.49
CA LEU A 103 13.98 -16.91 -15.45
C LEU A 103 12.48 -16.75 -15.69
N ARG A 104 11.64 -17.30 -14.79
CA ARG A 104 10.19 -17.25 -14.94
C ARG A 104 9.65 -15.82 -14.91
N PHE A 105 10.27 -14.95 -14.12
CA PHE A 105 9.78 -13.61 -13.85
C PHE A 105 10.67 -12.57 -14.50
N LEU A 106 10.02 -11.59 -15.12
CA LEU A 106 10.67 -10.42 -15.69
C LEU A 106 10.44 -9.23 -14.77
N ASP A 107 11.46 -8.40 -14.69
CA ASP A 107 11.39 -7.15 -13.95
C ASP A 107 10.32 -6.21 -14.54
N VAL A 108 9.96 -5.18 -13.78
CA VAL A 108 9.18 -4.05 -14.23
C VAL A 108 10.06 -3.14 -15.10
N SER A 109 9.54 -2.75 -16.26
CA SER A 109 10.20 -1.78 -17.14
C SER A 109 10.07 -0.35 -16.62
N PHE A 110 11.01 0.52 -17.00
CA PHE A 110 10.94 1.94 -16.68
C PHE A 110 9.68 2.61 -17.28
N GLU A 111 9.20 2.13 -18.43
CA GLU A 111 7.96 2.62 -19.04
C GLU A 111 6.74 2.31 -18.16
N GLU A 112 6.65 1.10 -17.61
CA GLU A 112 5.59 0.72 -16.67
C GLU A 112 5.61 1.59 -15.40
N VAL A 113 6.81 1.90 -14.86
CA VAL A 113 6.96 2.79 -13.70
C VAL A 113 6.44 4.20 -14.01
N VAL A 114 6.84 4.76 -15.15
CA VAL A 114 6.42 6.11 -15.56
C VAL A 114 4.92 6.15 -15.83
N ALA A 115 4.34 5.12 -16.44
CA ALA A 115 2.91 5.00 -16.67
C ALA A 115 2.15 4.96 -15.34
N ALA A 116 2.56 4.11 -14.40
CA ALA A 116 1.93 4.00 -13.08
C ALA A 116 1.96 5.32 -12.29
N SER A 117 3.08 6.05 -12.32
CA SER A 117 3.17 7.36 -11.66
C SER A 117 2.21 8.41 -12.26
N LYS A 118 2.04 8.40 -13.59
CA LYS A 118 1.03 9.25 -14.26
C LYS A 118 -0.39 8.88 -13.86
N GLU A 119 -0.70 7.58 -13.79
CA GLU A 119 -2.01 7.11 -13.33
C GLU A 119 -2.29 7.54 -11.89
N LEU A 120 -1.30 7.47 -11.00
CA LEU A 120 -1.42 7.96 -9.62
C LEU A 120 -1.74 9.46 -9.58
N ALA A 121 -1.05 10.27 -10.39
CA ALA A 121 -1.31 11.70 -10.48
C ALA A 121 -2.74 11.99 -10.98
N ASN A 122 -3.23 11.22 -11.95
CA ASN A 122 -4.59 11.36 -12.46
C ASN A 122 -5.65 10.99 -11.41
N LYS A 123 -5.42 9.92 -10.62
CA LYS A 123 -6.31 9.54 -9.51
C LYS A 123 -6.34 10.62 -8.41
N GLY A 124 -5.19 11.19 -8.06
CA GLY A 124 -5.11 12.27 -7.07
C GLY A 124 -5.84 13.55 -7.50
N ALA A 125 -5.91 13.84 -8.81
CA ALA A 125 -6.69 14.95 -9.33
C ALA A 125 -8.21 14.70 -9.24
N ALA A 126 -8.66 13.45 -9.32
CA ALA A 126 -10.06 13.08 -9.18
C ALA A 126 -10.54 13.06 -7.71
N ASP A 127 -9.68 12.63 -6.77
CA ASP A 127 -9.97 12.57 -5.33
C ASP A 127 -9.76 13.92 -4.59
N GLY A 128 -9.33 14.97 -5.29
CA GLY A 128 -9.06 16.32 -4.75
C GLY A 128 -10.27 17.08 -4.17
N GLY A 129 -11.39 16.41 -3.95
CA GLY A 129 -12.65 16.95 -3.44
C GLY A 129 -13.10 16.35 -2.11
N ALA A 130 -12.21 15.98 -1.19
CA ALA A 130 -12.64 15.67 0.18
C ALA A 130 -13.11 16.99 0.85
N PRO A 131 -14.40 17.12 1.26
CA PRO A 131 -14.85 18.32 1.94
C PRO A 131 -14.04 18.50 3.22
N LYS A 132 -13.46 19.69 3.42
CA LYS A 132 -12.74 20.06 4.64
C LYS A 132 -13.59 19.62 5.83
N ARG A 133 -13.08 18.68 6.65
CA ARG A 133 -13.74 18.23 7.89
C ARG A 133 -14.16 19.48 8.66
N GLN A 134 -15.47 19.71 8.79
CA GLN A 134 -15.99 20.81 9.61
C GLN A 134 -15.42 20.67 11.02
N ALA A 135 -14.89 21.77 11.56
CA ALA A 135 -14.45 21.81 12.95
C ALA A 135 -15.59 21.33 13.85
N TYR A 136 -15.28 20.44 14.80
CA TYR A 136 -16.27 19.87 15.72
C TYR A 136 -17.01 21.00 16.45
N ARG A 137 -18.34 21.06 16.27
CA ARG A 137 -19.19 22.04 16.94
C ARG A 137 -19.88 21.38 18.13
N PRO A 138 -19.54 21.75 19.37
CA PRO A 138 -20.07 21.09 20.57
C PRO A 138 -21.60 21.26 20.67
N PRO A 139 -22.32 20.32 21.30
CA PRO A 139 -23.78 20.27 21.31
C PRO A 139 -24.46 21.56 21.77
N LYS A 140 -23.87 22.27 22.75
CA LYS A 140 -24.40 23.54 23.28
C LYS A 140 -24.32 24.71 22.29
N ALA A 141 -23.42 24.66 21.31
CA ALA A 141 -23.22 25.73 20.32
C ALA A 141 -24.09 25.56 19.06
N ARG A 142 -25.00 24.59 19.05
CA ARG A 142 -25.87 24.25 17.91
C ARG A 142 -27.14 25.10 17.84
N GLY A 143 -27.52 25.77 18.94
CA GLY A 143 -28.84 26.41 19.11
C GLY A 143 -28.87 27.94 19.12
N GLU A 144 -27.73 28.64 19.09
CA GLU A 144 -27.73 30.10 18.97
C GLU A 144 -27.77 30.49 17.48
N GLY A 145 -28.99 30.56 16.97
CA GLY A 145 -29.28 31.22 15.69
C GLY A 145 -28.88 32.69 15.78
N ALA A 146 -28.26 33.18 14.70
CA ALA A 146 -27.89 34.57 14.52
C ALA A 146 -29.09 35.49 14.82
N SER A 147 -28.99 36.27 15.91
CA SER A 147 -29.81 37.46 16.07
C SER A 147 -29.28 38.52 15.11
N THR A 148 -30.04 38.76 14.06
CA THR A 148 -29.95 39.98 13.24
C THR A 148 -30.18 41.20 14.12
N VAL A 149 -29.23 42.13 14.09
CA VAL A 149 -29.46 43.58 14.23
C VAL A 149 -28.76 44.24 13.05
#